data_AF-A0A176K169-F1
#
_entry.id   AF-A0A176K169-F1
#
_cell.length_a   1.000
_cell.length_b   1.000
_cell.length_c   1.000
_cell.angle_alpha   90.00
_cell.angle_beta   90.00
_cell.angle_gamma   90.00
#
_symmetry.space_group_name_H-M   'P 1'
#
loop_
_entity.id
_entity.type
_entity.pdbx_description
1 polymer ?
#
loop_
_entity_poly.entity_id
_entity_poly.type
_entity_poly.pdbx_seq_one_letter_code
_entity_poly.pdbx_strand_id
1 'polypeptide(L)'
;MSARNVTILLIFFTVLLSFIALNTIFGLFLVDTNPAFGIIIFVNALIYFYGLFESNSDPKRRKAHLLIGSYFSYLLAIFQLLFVFASWLNGRIEGYCSINLQALNLPLVVTGLIASFVNEQVKKAYN
;
A
#
# COMPACT_ATOMS: atom_id res chain seq x y z
N MET A 1 10.95 -19.02 -1.25
CA MET A 1 9.64 -18.67 -0.63
C MET A 1 8.59 -19.71 -0.98
N SER A 2 7.88 -20.28 0.02
CA SER A 2 6.89 -21.35 -0.18
C SER A 2 5.57 -20.82 -0.75
N ALA A 3 4.81 -21.67 -1.46
CA ALA A 3 3.50 -21.30 -2.01
C ALA A 3 2.50 -20.88 -0.92
N ARG A 4 2.55 -21.53 0.26
CA ARG A 4 1.73 -21.18 1.42
C ARG A 4 1.99 -19.74 1.88
N ASN A 5 3.26 -19.34 1.98
CA ASN A 5 3.61 -17.99 2.43
C ASN A 5 3.16 -16.92 1.42
N VAL A 6 3.26 -17.21 0.13
CA VAL A 6 2.78 -16.32 -0.94
C VAL A 6 1.26 -16.13 -0.81
N THR A 7 0.49 -17.21 -0.63
CA THR A 7 -0.96 -17.13 -0.40
C THR A 7 -1.29 -16.28 0.81
N ILE A 8 -0.63 -16.52 1.95
CA ILE A 8 -0.88 -15.79 3.19
C ILE A 8 -0.64 -14.29 2.98
N LEU A 9 0.47 -13.91 2.34
CA LEU A 9 0.78 -12.51 2.09
C LEU A 9 -0.18 -11.87 1.09
N LEU A 10 -0.59 -12.58 0.04
CA LEU A 10 -1.60 -12.10 -0.90
C LEU A 10 -2.93 -11.81 -0.17
N ILE A 11 -3.39 -12.73 0.69
CA ILE A 11 -4.60 -12.52 1.51
C ILE A 11 -4.42 -11.32 2.42
N PHE A 12 -3.30 -11.29 3.15
CA PHE A 12 -2.99 -10.22 4.11
C PHE A 12 -3.02 -8.84 3.45
N PHE A 13 -2.29 -8.64 2.35
CA PHE A 13 -2.26 -7.36 1.65
C PHE A 13 -3.58 -7.01 0.97
N THR A 14 -4.31 -8.00 0.43
CA THR A 14 -5.63 -7.76 -0.17
C THR A 14 -6.58 -7.17 0.88
N VAL A 15 -6.70 -7.81 2.03
CA VAL A 15 -7.59 -7.38 3.11
C VAL A 15 -7.14 -6.03 3.66
N LEU A 16 -5.85 -5.91 3.97
CA LEU A 16 -5.29 -4.71 4.58
C LEU A 16 -5.45 -3.48 3.68
N LEU A 17 -5.08 -3.57 2.39
CA LEU A 17 -5.21 -2.44 1.47
C LEU A 17 -6.66 -2.13 1.12
N SER A 18 -7.54 -3.12 1.03
CA SER A 18 -8.98 -2.87 0.85
C SER A 18 -9.57 -2.11 2.03
N PHE A 19 -9.20 -2.50 3.25
CA PHE A 19 -9.61 -1.79 4.46
C PHE A 19 -9.06 -0.36 4.49
N ILE A 20 -7.76 -0.17 4.19
CA ILE A 20 -7.15 1.17 4.14
C ILE A 20 -7.80 2.02 3.04
N ALA A 21 -8.10 1.45 1.88
CA ALA A 21 -8.78 2.15 0.79
C ALA A 21 -10.15 2.66 1.24
N LEU A 22 -11.01 1.79 1.79
CA LEU A 22 -12.32 2.18 2.31
C LEU A 22 -12.19 3.23 3.41
N ASN A 23 -11.24 3.04 4.34
CA ASN A 23 -10.97 4.00 5.40
C ASN A 23 -10.57 5.37 4.86
N THR A 24 -9.81 5.41 3.76
CA THR A 24 -9.38 6.65 3.09
C THR A 24 -10.52 7.30 2.30
N ILE A 25 -11.42 6.51 1.70
CA ILE A 25 -12.59 7.04 0.97
C ILE A 25 -13.56 7.73 1.93
N PHE A 26 -13.82 7.13 3.09
CA PHE A 26 -14.85 7.58 4.02
C PHE A 26 -14.31 8.38 5.23
N GLY A 27 -12.98 8.43 5.42
CA GLY A 27 -12.34 9.18 6.51
C GLY A 27 -12.70 8.69 7.90
N LEU A 28 -12.72 7.37 8.13
CA LEU A 28 -13.25 6.79 9.37
C LEU A 28 -12.23 6.75 10.52
N PHE A 29 -10.99 6.36 10.25
CA PHE A 29 -9.98 6.05 11.27
C PHE A 29 -8.63 6.66 10.94
N LEU A 30 -8.19 7.66 11.71
CA LEU A 30 -6.85 8.29 11.63
C LEU A 30 -6.49 8.86 10.23
N VAL A 31 -7.46 9.10 9.35
CA VAL A 31 -7.24 9.53 7.96
C VAL A 31 -8.33 10.50 7.53
N ASP A 32 -7.94 11.62 6.90
CA ASP A 32 -8.87 12.56 6.25
C ASP A 32 -9.53 11.92 5.01
N THR A 33 -10.79 12.26 4.73
CA THR A 33 -11.50 11.78 3.54
C THR A 33 -10.77 12.22 2.27
N ASN A 34 -10.34 11.24 1.46
CA ASN A 34 -9.77 11.45 0.14
C ASN A 34 -10.19 10.31 -0.81
N PRO A 35 -11.37 10.42 -1.46
CA PRO A 35 -11.91 9.37 -2.31
C PRO A 35 -11.00 9.02 -3.49
N ALA A 36 -10.38 10.03 -4.11
CA ALA A 36 -9.48 9.83 -5.24
C ALA A 36 -8.26 8.97 -4.84
N PHE A 37 -7.63 9.30 -3.72
CA PHE A 37 -6.50 8.52 -3.22
C PHE A 37 -6.93 7.13 -2.74
N GLY A 38 -8.09 7.03 -2.09
CA GLY A 38 -8.67 5.74 -1.69
C GLY A 38 -8.92 4.80 -2.87
N ILE A 39 -9.39 5.31 -4.01
CA ILE A 39 -9.54 4.52 -5.25
C ILE A 39 -8.17 4.01 -5.73
N ILE A 40 -7.12 4.84 -5.68
CA ILE A 40 -5.76 4.41 -6.08
C ILE A 40 -5.26 3.27 -5.18
N ILE A 41 -5.48 3.37 -3.86
CA ILE A 41 -5.14 2.29 -2.92
C ILE A 41 -5.94 1.02 -3.24
N PHE A 42 -7.22 1.16 -3.59
CA PHE A 42 -8.08 0.04 -3.97
C PHE A 42 -7.61 -0.65 -5.25
N VAL A 43 -7.20 0.11 -6.27
CA VAL A 43 -6.62 -0.44 -7.51
C VAL A 43 -5.38 -1.27 -7.19
N ASN A 44 -4.53 -0.81 -6.26
CA ASN A 44 -3.39 -1.59 -5.81
C ASN A 44 -3.82 -2.86 -5.04
N ALA A 45 -4.88 -2.80 -4.22
CA ALA A 45 -5.46 -3.98 -3.56
C ALA A 45 -5.93 -5.03 -4.57
N LEU A 46 -6.50 -4.62 -5.71
CA LEU A 46 -6.93 -5.54 -6.78
C LEU A 46 -5.76 -6.36 -7.35
N ILE A 47 -4.54 -5.82 -7.40
CA ILE A 47 -3.36 -6.56 -7.87
C ILE A 47 -3.14 -7.82 -7.00
N TYR A 48 -3.29 -7.69 -5.68
CA TYR A 48 -3.19 -8.80 -4.74
C TYR A 48 -4.38 -9.75 -4.86
N PHE A 49 -5.58 -9.21 -5.04
CA PHE A 49 -6.79 -9.99 -5.25
C PHE A 49 -6.67 -10.88 -6.49
N TYR A 50 -6.23 -10.35 -7.63
CA TYR A 50 -5.97 -11.13 -8.84
C TYR A 50 -4.92 -12.23 -8.62
N GLY A 51 -3.89 -11.96 -7.80
CA GLY A 51 -2.93 -13.00 -7.39
C GLY A 51 -3.54 -14.16 -6.59
N LEU A 52 -4.70 -13.97 -5.96
CA LEU A 52 -5.45 -15.04 -5.28
C LEU A 52 -6.29 -15.88 -6.25
N PHE A 53 -6.71 -15.32 -7.39
CA PHE A 53 -7.44 -16.08 -8.43
C PHE A 53 -6.53 -16.94 -9.29
N GLU A 54 -5.24 -16.61 -9.35
CA GLU A 54 -4.26 -17.43 -10.05
C GLU A 54 -4.15 -18.82 -9.43
N SER A 55 -4.02 -19.84 -10.28
CA SER A 55 -4.01 -21.24 -9.87
C SER A 55 -2.89 -21.54 -8.87
N ASN A 56 -3.18 -22.38 -7.88
CA ASN A 56 -2.17 -22.93 -6.97
C ASN A 56 -1.06 -23.70 -7.69
N SER A 57 -1.36 -24.23 -8.90
CA SER A 57 -0.39 -24.94 -9.74
C SER A 57 0.60 -24.01 -10.44
N ASP A 58 0.36 -22.69 -10.48
CA ASP A 58 1.28 -21.70 -11.03
C ASP A 58 1.80 -20.74 -9.94
N PRO A 59 2.74 -21.18 -9.10
CA PRO A 59 3.30 -20.36 -8.04
C PRO A 59 4.14 -19.19 -8.57
N LYS A 60 4.55 -19.22 -9.85
CA LYS A 60 5.28 -18.09 -10.45
C LYS A 60 4.34 -16.90 -10.61
N ARG A 61 3.18 -17.06 -11.25
CA ARG A 61 2.24 -15.94 -11.42
C ARG A 61 1.82 -15.29 -10.10
N ARG A 62 1.56 -16.10 -9.08
CA ARG A 62 1.18 -15.61 -7.74
C ARG A 62 2.28 -14.78 -7.09
N LYS A 63 3.54 -15.19 -7.25
CA LYS A 63 4.69 -14.39 -6.81
C LYS A 63 4.83 -13.10 -7.64
N ALA A 64 4.52 -13.10 -8.93
CA ALA A 64 4.54 -11.89 -9.76
C ALA A 64 3.54 -10.85 -9.27
N HIS A 65 2.30 -11.26 -8.97
CA HIS A 65 1.30 -10.38 -8.38
C HIS A 65 1.75 -9.82 -7.03
N LEU A 66 2.31 -10.67 -6.16
CA LEU A 66 2.85 -10.24 -4.87
C LEU A 66 4.01 -9.24 -5.03
N LEU A 67 4.91 -9.48 -6.01
CA LEU A 67 6.03 -8.62 -6.34
C LEU A 67 5.56 -7.23 -6.82
N ILE A 68 4.67 -7.21 -7.80
CA ILE A 68 4.14 -5.98 -8.40
C ILE A 68 3.33 -5.19 -7.37
N GLY A 69 2.41 -5.85 -6.66
CA GLY A 69 1.59 -5.22 -5.63
C GLY A 69 2.45 -4.65 -4.51
N SER A 70 3.44 -5.39 -4.01
CA SER A 70 4.32 -4.91 -2.94
C SER A 70 5.20 -3.73 -3.38
N TYR A 71 5.63 -3.70 -4.64
CA TYR A 71 6.32 -2.53 -5.20
C TYR A 71 5.41 -1.29 -5.27
N PHE A 72 4.17 -1.42 -5.76
CA PHE A 72 3.23 -0.29 -5.81
C PHE A 72 2.82 0.18 -4.41
N SER A 73 2.60 -0.74 -3.47
CA SER A 73 2.33 -0.39 -2.06
C SER A 73 3.46 0.44 -1.44
N TYR A 74 4.71 0.07 -1.73
CA TYR A 74 5.87 0.83 -1.29
C TYR A 74 5.93 2.23 -1.94
N LEU A 75 5.67 2.33 -3.25
CA LEU A 75 5.59 3.62 -3.94
C LEU A 75 4.49 4.52 -3.36
N LEU A 76 3.31 3.98 -3.08
CA LEU A 76 2.20 4.73 -2.48
C LEU A 76 2.57 5.32 -1.12
N ALA A 77 3.31 4.57 -0.28
CA ALA A 77 3.81 5.10 0.98
C ALA A 77 4.83 6.23 0.78
N ILE A 78 5.74 6.12 -0.20
CA ILE A 78 6.65 7.22 -0.55
C ILE A 78 5.87 8.44 -1.01
N PHE A 79 4.88 8.29 -1.89
CA PHE A 79 4.04 9.39 -2.35
C PHE A 79 3.33 10.08 -1.18
N GLN A 80 2.81 9.33 -0.22
CA GLN A 80 2.17 9.90 0.96
C GLN A 80 3.16 10.74 1.79
N LEU A 81 4.38 10.23 2.01
CA LEU A 81 5.43 10.94 2.73
C LEU A 81 5.84 12.22 2.00
N LEU A 82 6.00 12.17 0.68
CA LEU A 82 6.32 13.32 -0.15
C LEU A 82 5.20 14.37 -0.12
N PHE A 83 3.94 13.94 -0.15
CA PHE A 83 2.78 14.84 -0.07
C PHE A 83 2.73 15.58 1.27
N VAL A 84 2.99 14.87 2.38
CA VAL A 84 3.07 15.48 3.71
C VAL A 84 4.26 16.43 3.82
N PHE A 85 5.42 16.04 3.28
CA PHE A 85 6.60 16.89 3.25
C PHE A 85 6.39 18.16 2.41
N ALA A 86 5.75 18.04 1.25
CA ALA A 86 5.39 19.18 0.40
C ALA A 86 4.39 20.11 1.10
N SER A 87 3.38 19.56 1.76
CA SER A 87 2.41 20.33 2.55
C SER A 87 3.08 21.08 3.70
N TRP A 88 4.05 20.43 4.37
CA TRP A 88 4.85 21.06 5.42
C TRP A 88 5.74 22.20 4.90
N LEU A 89 6.43 22.00 3.77
CA LEU A 89 7.22 23.04 3.12
C LEU A 89 6.34 24.22 2.72
N ASN A 90 5.15 23.96 2.18
CA ASN A 90 4.23 25.03 1.79
C ASN A 90 3.76 25.84 3.00
N GLY A 91 3.40 25.18 4.10
CA GLY A 91 3.05 25.87 5.36
C GLY A 91 4.20 26.70 5.93
N ARG A 92 5.45 26.25 5.77
CA ARG A 92 6.64 27.02 6.12
C ARG A 92 6.81 28.30 5.29
N ILE A 93 6.46 28.25 3.99
CA ILE A 93 6.54 29.39 3.07
C ILE A 93 5.40 30.39 3.37
N GLU A 94 4.20 29.90 3.66
CA GLU A 94 2.99 30.71 3.91
C GLU A 94 2.89 31.26 5.35
N GLY A 95 3.82 30.90 6.24
CA GLY A 95 3.86 31.40 7.62
C GLY A 95 2.90 30.72 8.61
N TYR A 96 2.20 29.66 8.17
CA TYR A 96 1.30 28.86 9.01
C TYR A 96 1.75 27.39 9.01
N CYS A 97 2.13 26.88 10.19
CA CYS A 97 2.44 25.47 10.35
C CYS A 97 1.24 24.72 10.89
N SER A 98 0.46 24.05 10.03
CA SER A 98 -0.47 23.00 10.47
C SER A 98 -0.16 21.70 9.72
N ILE A 99 0.79 20.92 10.25
CA ILE A 99 0.89 19.51 9.83
C ILE A 99 -0.32 18.80 10.45
N ASN A 100 -1.34 18.52 9.65
CA ASN A 100 -2.40 17.63 10.10
C ASN A 100 -1.89 16.19 10.05
N LEU A 101 -1.69 15.58 11.22
CA LEU A 101 -1.32 14.16 11.32
C LEU A 101 -2.37 13.23 10.72
N GLN A 102 -3.63 13.67 10.59
CA GLN A 102 -4.69 12.92 9.91
C GLN A 102 -4.57 12.97 8.38
N ALA A 103 -3.85 13.96 7.84
CA ALA A 103 -3.49 13.99 6.43
C ALA A 103 -2.35 12.99 6.11
N LEU A 104 -1.60 12.55 7.12
CA LEU A 104 -0.68 11.43 6.99
C LEU A 104 -1.48 10.14 7.13
N ASN A 105 -1.78 9.47 6.02
CA ASN A 105 -2.38 8.13 6.02
C ASN A 105 -1.41 7.11 6.60
N LEU A 106 -1.26 7.12 7.93
CA LEU A 106 -0.28 6.34 8.67
C LEU A 106 -0.45 4.83 8.43
N PRO A 107 -1.68 4.26 8.39
CA PRO A 107 -1.87 2.86 8.03
C PRO A 107 -1.24 2.51 6.68
N LEU A 108 -1.38 3.39 5.66
CA LEU A 108 -0.77 3.19 4.35
C LEU A 108 0.76 3.23 4.41
N VAL A 109 1.33 4.20 5.13
CA VAL A 109 2.79 4.35 5.25
C VAL A 109 3.41 3.11 5.89
N VAL A 110 2.84 2.65 7.01
CA VAL A 110 3.30 1.43 7.68
C VAL A 110 3.15 0.22 6.76
N THR A 111 2.02 0.10 6.07
CA THR A 111 1.78 -1.00 5.11
C THR A 111 2.79 -0.99 3.97
N GLY A 112 3.13 0.17 3.42
CA GLY A 112 4.11 0.30 2.34
C GLY A 112 5.55 0.01 2.80
N LEU A 113 5.90 0.33 4.06
CA LEU A 113 7.17 -0.10 4.65
C LEU A 113 7.23 -1.63 4.77
N ILE A 114 6.18 -2.28 5.28
CA ILE A 114 6.12 -3.75 5.33
C ILE A 114 6.21 -4.33 3.91
N ALA A 115 5.52 -3.71 2.94
CA ALA A 115 5.56 -4.13 1.55
C ALA A 115 6.96 -4.04 0.93
N SER A 116 7.81 -3.08 1.33
CA SER A 116 9.18 -2.97 0.82
C SER A 116 10.03 -4.20 1.19
N PHE A 117 9.91 -4.69 2.43
CA PHE A 117 10.58 -5.91 2.87
C PHE A 117 10.05 -7.14 2.13
N VAL A 118 8.73 -7.23 1.92
CA VAL A 118 8.11 -8.32 1.18
C VAL A 118 8.58 -8.32 -0.28
N ASN A 119 8.64 -7.16 -0.92
CA ASN A 119 9.14 -7.01 -2.29
C ASN A 119 10.58 -7.55 -2.40
N GLU A 120 11.46 -7.14 -1.48
CA GLU A 120 12.84 -7.61 -1.47
C GLU A 120 12.95 -9.13 -1.27
N GLN A 121 12.15 -9.71 -0.37
CA GLN A 121 12.09 -11.15 -0.17
C GLN A 121 11.58 -11.90 -1.40
N VAL A 122 10.58 -11.36 -2.10
CA VAL A 122 10.03 -11.97 -3.31
C VAL A 122 11.03 -11.90 -4.46
N LYS A 123 11.74 -10.78 -4.64
CA LYS A 123 12.83 -10.64 -5.62
C LYS A 123 13.92 -11.68 -5.40
N LYS A 124 14.39 -11.83 -4.16
CA LYS A 124 15.40 -12.85 -3.80
C LYS A 124 14.93 -14.29 -4.01
N ALA A 125 13.62 -14.53 -4.03
CA ALA A 125 13.06 -15.85 -4.29
C ALA A 125 12.71 -16.11 -5.77
N TYR A 126 12.93 -15.11 -6.62
CA TYR A 126 12.72 -15.16 -8.07
C TYR A 126 14.03 -15.36 -8.84
N ASN A 127 15.10 -14.70 -8.36
CA ASN A 127 16.49 -14.95 -8.76
C ASN A 127 17.02 -16.23 -8.11
#